data_AF-A0A353R5A5-F1
#
_entry.id   AF-A0A353R5A5-F1
#
_cell.length_a   1.000
_cell.length_b   1.000
_cell.length_c   1.000
_cell.angle_alpha   90.00
_cell.angle_beta   90.00
_cell.angle_gamma   90.00
#
_symmetry.space_group_name_H-M   'P 1'
#
loop_
_entity.id
_entity.type
_entity.pdbx_description
1 polymer ?
#
loop_
_entity_poly.entity_id
_entity_poly.type
_entity_poly.pdbx_seq_one_letter_code
_entity_poly.pdbx_strand_id
1 'polypeptide(L)'
;TLTDCIRWGASQFNAAGLHFGHGTDNALDEAFGLALQAVHLPFDLHPRYLDARLTVEERLAILSLFDRRIRERRPAAYLTGEAW
;
A
#
# COMPACT_ATOMS: atom_id res chain seq x y z
N THR A 1 11.55 6.58 -2.08
CA THR A 1 10.44 7.54 -2.19
C THR A 1 9.15 6.81 -1.90
N LEU A 2 7.99 7.49 -1.92
CA LEU A 2 6.70 6.80 -1.84
C LEU A 2 6.52 5.82 -3.01
N THR A 3 6.91 6.22 -4.22
CA THR A 3 6.98 5.35 -5.41
C THR A 3 7.79 4.07 -5.16
N ASP A 4 8.97 4.18 -4.55
CA ASP A 4 9.82 3.00 -4.27
C ASP A 4 9.14 2.02 -3.32
N CYS A 5 8.45 2.53 -2.29
CA CYS A 5 7.72 1.71 -1.35
C CYS A 5 6.55 0.98 -2.03
N ILE A 6 5.78 1.68 -2.86
CA ILE A 6 4.65 1.09 -3.62
C ILE A 6 5.15 -0.02 -4.54
N ARG A 7 6.17 0.26 -5.37
CA ARG A 7 6.79 -0.72 -6.26
C ARG A 7 7.30 -1.94 -5.49
N TRP A 8 7.97 -1.73 -4.36
CA TRP A 8 8.45 -2.81 -3.52
C TRP A 8 7.30 -3.62 -2.91
N GLY A 9 6.29 -2.98 -2.35
CA GLY A 9 5.10 -3.63 -1.79
C GLY A 9 4.39 -4.53 -2.78
N ALA A 10 4.17 -4.03 -4.00
CA ALA A 10 3.56 -4.83 -5.07
C ALA A 10 4.38 -6.08 -5.41
N SER A 11 5.71 -5.97 -5.44
CA SER A 11 6.60 -7.13 -5.62
C SER A 11 6.43 -8.16 -4.50
N GLN A 12 6.33 -7.71 -3.25
CA GLN A 12 6.13 -8.61 -2.11
C GLN A 12 4.75 -9.27 -2.14
N PHE A 13 3.70 -8.53 -2.52
CA PHE A 13 2.34 -9.04 -2.61
C PHE A 13 2.20 -10.09 -3.70
N ASN A 14 2.81 -9.86 -4.87
CA ASN A 14 2.88 -10.84 -5.95
C ASN A 14 3.66 -12.09 -5.52
N ALA A 15 4.82 -11.92 -4.89
CA ALA A 15 5.64 -13.04 -4.40
C ALA A 15 4.90 -13.87 -3.33
N ALA A 16 4.05 -13.23 -2.51
CA ALA A 16 3.22 -13.88 -1.52
C ALA A 16 1.95 -14.55 -2.10
N GLY A 17 1.68 -14.40 -3.40
CA GLY A 17 0.51 -14.97 -4.07
C GLY A 17 -0.82 -14.42 -3.55
N LEU A 18 -0.86 -13.13 -3.19
CA LEU A 18 -2.08 -12.50 -2.69
C LEU A 18 -3.12 -12.38 -3.81
N HIS A 19 -4.40 -12.56 -3.45
CA HIS A 19 -5.52 -12.28 -4.34
C HIS A 19 -6.04 -10.86 -4.08
N PHE A 20 -6.42 -10.18 -5.17
CA PHE A 20 -6.92 -8.81 -5.19
C PHE A 20 -8.37 -8.86 -5.72
N GLY A 21 -9.30 -8.18 -5.05
CA GLY A 21 -10.73 -8.23 -5.39
C GLY A 21 -11.06 -7.42 -6.65
N HIS A 22 -12.32 -7.49 -7.11
CA HIS A 22 -12.81 -6.87 -8.36
C HIS A 22 -12.82 -5.31 -8.42
N GLY A 23 -12.09 -4.63 -7.53
CA GLY A 23 -11.93 -3.17 -7.52
C GLY A 23 -10.53 -2.66 -7.14
N THR A 24 -9.57 -3.57 -6.86
CA THR A 24 -8.13 -3.25 -6.75
C THR A 24 -7.45 -4.16 -7.76
N ASP A 25 -7.19 -3.63 -8.96
CA ASP A 25 -6.98 -4.46 -10.15
C ASP A 25 -5.64 -5.21 -10.15
N ASN A 26 -4.74 -4.90 -9.22
CA ASN A 26 -3.44 -5.56 -9.09
C ASN A 26 -2.74 -5.18 -7.77
N ALA A 27 -1.57 -5.80 -7.54
CA ALA A 27 -0.72 -5.56 -6.38
C ALA A 27 -0.22 -4.12 -6.24
N LEU A 28 -0.12 -3.33 -7.32
CA LEU A 28 0.29 -1.93 -7.25
C LEU A 28 -0.81 -1.06 -6.66
N ASP A 29 -2.07 -1.24 -7.07
CA ASP A 29 -3.18 -0.46 -6.55
C ASP A 29 -3.38 -0.70 -5.05
N GLU A 30 -3.26 -1.97 -4.63
CA GLU A 30 -3.35 -2.30 -3.21
C GLU A 30 -2.16 -1.76 -2.40
N ALA A 31 -0.94 -1.84 -2.94
CA ALA A 31 0.25 -1.26 -2.31
C ALA A 31 0.17 0.28 -2.24
N PHE A 32 -0.41 0.92 -3.27
CA PHE A 32 -0.65 2.36 -3.32
C PHE A 32 -1.61 2.79 -2.22
N GLY A 33 -2.79 2.16 -2.13
CA GLY A 33 -3.77 2.51 -1.11
C GLY A 33 -3.25 2.32 0.31
N LEU A 34 -2.60 1.18 0.59
CA LEU A 34 -1.99 0.93 1.90
C LEU A 34 -0.86 1.92 2.22
N ALA A 35 -0.05 2.29 1.22
CA ALA A 35 1.03 3.25 1.43
C ALA A 35 0.48 4.64 1.76
N LEU A 36 -0.52 5.13 1.01
CA LEU A 36 -1.17 6.42 1.28
C LEU A 36 -1.86 6.45 2.65
N GLN A 37 -2.56 5.36 2.99
CA GLN A 37 -3.21 5.25 4.29
C GLN A 37 -2.20 5.29 5.44
N ALA A 38 -1.06 4.61 5.32
CA ALA A 38 -0.01 4.59 6.35
C ALA A 38 0.56 5.99 6.64
N VAL A 39 0.51 6.89 5.65
CA VAL A 39 1.00 8.28 5.78
C VAL A 39 -0.14 9.30 5.80
N HIS A 40 -1.38 8.86 5.99
CA HIS A 40 -2.57 9.71 6.10
C HIS A 40 -2.80 10.65 4.90
N LEU A 41 -2.52 10.18 3.69
CA LEU A 41 -2.76 10.91 2.44
C LEU A 41 -4.01 10.40 1.71
N PRO A 42 -4.70 11.26 0.94
CA PRO A 42 -5.90 10.88 0.20
C PRO A 42 -5.54 10.17 -1.12
N PHE A 43 -6.47 9.37 -1.66
CA PHE A 43 -6.28 8.61 -2.91
C PHE A 43 -6.13 9.50 -4.17
N ASP A 44 -6.67 10.71 -4.14
CA ASP A 44 -6.54 11.71 -5.22
C ASP A 44 -5.23 12.53 -5.11
N LEU A 45 -4.24 12.00 -4.39
CA LEU A 45 -2.93 12.63 -4.23
C LEU A 45 -2.30 12.98 -5.59
N HIS A 46 -1.94 14.25 -5.75
CA HIS A 46 -1.29 14.72 -6.97
C HIS A 46 0.05 13.94 -7.20
N PRO A 47 0.29 13.37 -8.40
CA PRO A 47 1.43 12.48 -8.65
C PRO A 47 2.81 13.03 -8.28
N ARG A 48 2.98 14.37 -8.32
CA ARG A 48 4.21 15.07 -7.87
C ARG A 48 4.70 14.67 -6.47
N TYR A 49 3.82 14.21 -5.60
CA TYR A 49 4.16 13.83 -4.23
C TYR A 49 4.67 12.39 -4.11
N LEU A 50 4.54 11.56 -5.15
CA LEU A 50 5.00 10.17 -5.13
C LEU A 50 6.54 10.07 -5.08
N ASP A 51 7.22 11.07 -5.62
CA ASP A 51 8.68 11.18 -5.57
C ASP A 51 9.19 11.81 -4.27
N ALA A 52 8.32 12.14 -3.33
CA ALA A 52 8.71 12.63 -2.02
C ALA A 52 9.55 11.57 -1.27
N ARG A 53 10.55 12.05 -0.54
CA ARG A 53 11.32 11.22 0.38
C ARG A 53 10.52 11.02 1.65
N LEU A 54 10.39 9.76 2.03
CA LEU A 54 9.75 9.39 3.28
C LEU A 54 10.71 9.57 4.45
N THR A 55 10.18 9.97 5.59
CA THR A 55 10.87 9.83 6.87
C THR A 55 11.07 8.36 7.21
N VAL A 56 11.87 8.09 8.24
CA VAL A 56 12.06 6.71 8.71
C VAL A 56 10.74 6.15 9.25
N GLU A 57 10.00 6.97 9.98
CA GLU A 57 8.73 6.65 10.63
C GLU A 57 7.65 6.30 9.59
N GLU A 58 7.50 7.13 8.55
CA GLU A 58 6.55 6.87 7.45
C GLU A 58 6.86 5.56 6.75
N ARG A 59 8.13 5.31 6.44
CA ARG A 59 8.55 4.05 5.81
C ARG A 59 8.24 2.85 6.71
N LEU A 60 8.50 2.94 8.01
CA LEU A 60 8.19 1.86 8.94
C LEU A 60 6.68 1.59 9.05
N ALA A 61 5.86 2.64 9.05
CA ALA A 61 4.40 2.52 9.03
C ALA A 61 3.89 1.77 7.79
N ILE A 62 4.38 2.15 6.60
CA ILE A 62 4.04 1.48 5.34
C ILE A 62 4.43 0.01 5.37
N LEU A 63 5.68 -0.29 5.76
CA LEU A 63 6.19 -1.67 5.80
C LEU A 63 5.41 -2.54 6.80
N SER A 64 4.97 -1.97 7.92
CA SER A 64 4.12 -2.66 8.89
C SER A 64 2.77 -3.07 8.30
N LEU A 65 2.11 -2.16 7.55
CA LEU A 65 0.85 -2.50 6.87
C LEU A 65 1.05 -3.57 5.78
N PHE A 66 2.14 -3.52 5.03
CA PHE A 66 2.45 -4.54 4.03
C PHE A 66 2.69 -5.92 4.66
N ASP A 67 3.46 -5.99 5.75
CA ASP A 67 3.67 -7.24 6.49
C ASP A 67 2.35 -7.81 7.03
N ARG A 68 1.49 -6.96 7.60
CA ARG A 68 0.14 -7.36 8.02
C ARG A 68 -0.69 -7.88 6.86
N ARG A 69 -0.70 -7.17 5.72
CA ARG A 69 -1.43 -7.59 4.52
C ARG A 69 -1.01 -8.97 4.01
N ILE A 70 0.29 -9.25 4.03
CA ILE A 70 0.86 -10.54 3.62
C ILE A 70 0.48 -11.65 4.61
N ARG A 71 0.59 -11.38 5.92
CA ARG A 71 0.31 -12.38 6.97
C ARG A 71 -1.17 -12.69 7.11
N GLU A 72 -2.00 -11.65 7.17
CA GLU A 72 -3.44 -11.79 7.38
C GLU A 72 -4.15 -12.25 6.11
N ARG A 73 -3.57 -12.01 4.93
CA ARG A 73 -4.14 -12.31 3.60
C ARG A 73 -5.52 -11.72 3.35
N ARG A 74 -5.95 -10.77 4.18
CA ARG A 74 -7.20 -10.03 4.02
C ARG A 74 -6.97 -8.84 3.07
N PRO A 75 -7.89 -8.55 2.14
CA PRO A 75 -7.79 -7.37 1.29
C PRO A 75 -7.66 -6.08 2.12
N ALA A 76 -6.95 -5.10 1.58
CA ALA A 76 -6.66 -3.83 2.24
C ALA A 76 -7.92 -3.14 2.80
N ALA A 77 -9.03 -3.15 2.05
CA ALA A 77 -10.31 -2.58 2.49
C ALA A 77 -10.80 -3.11 3.86
N TYR A 78 -10.46 -4.36 4.21
CA TYR A 78 -10.81 -4.95 5.50
C TYR A 78 -9.81 -4.64 6.63
N LEU A 79 -8.61 -4.16 6.28
CA LEU A 79 -7.59 -3.70 7.24
C LEU A 79 -7.79 -2.23 7.60
N THR A 80 -8.40 -1.46 6.68
CA THR A 80 -8.62 -0.02 6.81
C THR A 80 -9.97 0.33 7.42
N GLY A 81 -10.97 -0.55 7.27
CA GLY A 81 -12.36 -0.24 7.66
C GLY A 81 -13.06 0.74 6.70
N GLU A 82 -12.37 1.15 5.64
CA GLU A 82 -12.92 1.99 4.57
C GLU A 82 -12.96 1.18 3.27
N ALA A 83 -14.15 1.08 2.69
CA ALA A 83 -14.35 0.59 1.34
C ALA A 83 -14.17 1.78 0.39
N TRP A 84 -13.16 1.69 -0.46
CA TRP A 84 -12.87 2.65 -1.53
C TRP A 84 -13.55 2.19 -2.82
#